data_AF-A0A5C7P395-F1
#
_entry.id   AF-A0A5C7P395-F1
#
_cell.length_a   1.000
_cell.length_b   1.000
_cell.length_c   1.000
_cell.angle_alpha   90.00
_cell.angle_beta   90.00
_cell.angle_gamma   90.00
#
_symmetry.space_group_name_H-M   'P 1'
#
loop_
_entity.id
_entity.type
_entity.pdbx_description
1 polymer ?
#
loop_
_entity_poly.entity_id
_entity_poly.type
_entity_poly.pdbx_seq_one_letter_code
_entity_poly.pdbx_strand_id
1 'polypeptide(L)' 'MAARAFGAELHRRFGKAVYEVDERYTTTEALSMGAKDADAAAAAIILEQFLSSWT' A
#
# COMPACT_ATOMS: atom_id res chain seq x y z
N MET A 1 -9.09 2.01 -11.89
CA MET A 1 -10.50 2.02 -11.40
C MET A 1 -10.76 0.94 -10.36
N ALA A 2 -10.33 -0.31 -10.56
CA ALA A 2 -10.54 -1.40 -9.60
C ALA A 2 -10.03 -1.11 -8.17
N ALA A 3 -8.82 -0.53 -8.04
CA ALA A 3 -8.25 -0.18 -6.73
C ALA A 3 -9.12 0.80 -5.92
N ARG A 4 -9.68 1.83 -6.60
CA ARG A 4 -10.59 2.80 -5.95
C ARG A 4 -11.90 2.17 -5.49
N ALA A 5 -12.46 1.28 -6.33
CA ALA A 5 -13.67 0.54 -5.97
C ALA A 5 -13.43 -0.37 -4.77
N PHE A 6 -12.28 -1.05 -4.73
CA PHE A 6 -11.86 -1.87 -3.60
C PHE A 6 -11.67 -1.03 -2.32
N GLY A 7 -11.03 0.14 -2.41
CA GLY A 7 -10.90 1.06 -1.28
C GLY A 7 -12.25 1.51 -0.71
N ALA A 8 -13.20 1.84 -1.60
CA ALA A 8 -14.56 2.19 -1.19
C ALA A 8 -15.31 1.00 -0.54
N GLU A 9 -15.09 -0.23 -1.02
CA GLU A 9 -15.64 -1.43 -0.40
C GLU A 9 -15.09 -1.66 1.00
N LEU A 10 -13.78 -1.54 1.20
CA LEU A 10 -13.13 -1.65 2.51
C LEU A 10 -13.71 -0.63 3.50
N HIS A 11 -13.85 0.63 3.07
CA HIS A 11 -14.46 1.66 3.90
C HIS A 11 -15.89 1.30 4.32
N ARG A 12 -16.76 0.90 3.36
CA ARG A 12 -18.14 0.49 3.67
C ARG A 12 -18.20 -0.71 4.62
N ARG A 13 -17.33 -1.71 4.44
CA ARG A 13 -17.38 -2.96 5.19
C ARG A 13 -16.89 -2.82 6.62
N PHE A 14 -15.86 -1.99 6.85
CA PHE A 14 -15.17 -1.91 8.14
C PHE A 14 -15.34 -0.57 8.87
N GLY A 15 -15.86 0.47 8.20
CA GLY A 15 -16.05 1.80 8.78
C GLY A 15 -14.75 2.49 9.19
N LYS A 16 -13.61 2.08 8.62
CA LYS A 16 -12.28 2.65 8.89
C LYS A 16 -11.86 3.59 7.76
N ALA A 17 -11.00 4.55 8.09
CA ALA A 17 -10.37 5.39 7.08
C ALA A 17 -9.53 4.52 6.13
N VAL A 18 -9.67 4.77 4.82
CA VAL A 18 -8.89 4.11 3.78
C VAL A 18 -8.13 5.20 3.04
N TYR A 19 -6.80 5.11 3.06
CA TYR A 19 -5.92 6.06 2.40
C TYR A 19 -5.42 5.43 1.10
N GLU A 20 -5.76 6.05 -0.03
CA GLU A 20 -5.23 5.64 -1.33
C GLU A 20 -3.86 6.26 -1.55
N VAL A 21 -2.85 5.42 -1.84
CA VAL A 21 -1.48 5.82 -2.14
C VAL A 21 -1.16 5.42 -3.58
N ASP A 22 -0.40 6.26 -4.27
CA ASP A 22 0.06 6.00 -5.63
C ASP A 22 1.28 5.06 -5.62
N GLU A 23 1.05 3.79 -5.93
CA GLU A 23 2.09 2.76 -6.02
C GLU A 23 2.88 2.96 -7.31
N ARG A 24 4.01 3.69 -7.25
CA ARG A 24 4.84 3.92 -8.46
C ARG A 24 6.28 3.46 -8.37
N TYR A 25 6.75 3.03 -7.21
CA TYR A 25 8.16 2.67 -7.03
C TYR A 25 8.39 1.51 -6.04
N THR A 26 7.37 1.10 -5.30
CA THR A 26 7.52 0.16 -4.18
C THR A 26 7.71 -1.29 -4.63
N THR A 27 7.14 -1.70 -5.77
CA THR A 27 7.42 -3.02 -6.35
C THR A 27 8.88 -3.15 -6.81
N THR A 28 9.46 -2.10 -7.40
CA THR A 28 10.87 -2.08 -7.82
C THR A 28 11.81 -2.16 -6.63
N GLU A 29 11.49 -1.43 -5.55
CA GLU A 29 12.24 -1.45 -4.31
C GLU A 29 12.14 -2.81 -3.59
N ALA A 30 10.95 -3.41 -3.54
CA ALA A 30 10.77 -4.76 -3.02
C ALA A 30 11.64 -5.80 -3.76
N LEU A 31 11.69 -5.73 -5.08
CA LEU A 31 12.53 -6.62 -5.89
C LEU A 31 14.02 -6.36 -5.67
N SER A 32 14.45 -5.10 -5.53
CA SER A 32 15.86 -4.76 -5.29
C SER A 32 16.35 -5.21 -3.90
N MET A 33 15.45 -5.29 -2.92
CA MET A 33 15.69 -5.87 -1.59
C MET A 33 15.73 -7.41 -1.60
N GLY A 34 15.52 -8.06 -2.76
CA GLY A 34 15.51 -9.52 -2.87
C GLY A 34 14.25 -10.16 -2.26
N ALA A 35 13.13 -9.45 -2.23
CA ALA A 35 11.89 -9.96 -1.66
C ALA A 35 11.42 -11.23 -2.40
N LYS A 36 11.15 -12.28 -1.63
CA LYS A 36 10.52 -13.51 -2.13
C LYS A 36 9.08 -13.28 -2.57
N ASP A 37 8.39 -12.35 -1.91
CA ASP A 37 7.04 -11.89 -2.22
C ASP A 37 7.07 -10.38 -2.37
N ALA A 38 7.06 -9.92 -3.62
CA ALA A 38 7.19 -8.50 -3.94
C ALA A 38 5.93 -7.71 -3.54
N ASP A 39 4.75 -8.31 -3.59
CA ASP A 39 3.49 -7.63 -3.26
C ASP A 39 3.38 -7.36 -1.76
N ALA A 40 3.71 -8.37 -0.94
CA ALA A 40 3.73 -8.20 0.51
C ALA A 40 4.81 -7.19 0.95
N ALA A 41 5.98 -7.23 0.32
CA ALA A 41 7.06 -6.29 0.61
C ALA A 41 6.70 -4.86 0.17
N ALA A 42 6.10 -4.67 -1.00
CA ALA A 42 5.61 -3.36 -1.45
C ALA A 42 4.56 -2.79 -0.49
N ALA A 43 3.63 -3.61 0.01
CA ALA A 43 2.65 -3.19 1.01
C ALA A 43 3.31 -2.74 2.34
N ALA A 44 4.36 -3.44 2.78
CA ALA A 44 5.12 -3.05 3.97
C ALA A 44 5.85 -1.72 3.78
N ILE A 45 6.46 -1.51 2.60
CA ILE A 45 7.13 -0.25 2.26
C ILE A 45 6.14 0.92 2.24
N ILE A 46 4.95 0.74 1.64
CA ILE A 46 3.89 1.77 1.65
C ILE A 46 3.49 2.12 3.09
N LEU A 47 3.35 1.11 3.96
CA LEU A 47 2.99 1.33 5.36
C LEU A 47 4.08 2.10 6.12
N GLU A 48 5.35 1.74 5.91
CA GLU A 48 6.48 2.44 6.53
C GLU A 48 6.53 3.91 6.10
N GLN A 49 6.46 4.17 4.79
CA GLN A 49 6.44 5.53 4.23
C GLN A 49 5.28 6.37 4.79
N PHE A 50 4.09 5.79 4.91
CA PHE A 50 2.94 6.46 5.50
C PHE A 50 3.21 6.87 6.94
N LEU A 51 3.74 5.96 7.78
CA LEU A 51 4.05 6.24 9.18
C LEU A 51 5.20 7.23 9.37
N SER A 52 6.22 7.18 8.50
CA SER A 52 7.35 8.13 8.54
C SER A 52 6.97 9.54 8.10
N SER A 53 5.95 9.69 7.25
CA SER A 53 5.46 11.03 6.85
C SER A 53 4.70 11.77 7.95
N TRP A 54 4.39 11.11 9.08
CA TRP A 54 3.64 11.67 10.20
C TRP A 54 4.52 12.33 11.27
N THR A 55 5.85 12.31 11.11
CA THR A 55 6.83 12.99 11.97
C THR A 55 7.52 14.12 11.22
#